data_AF-A0A3M7R5I5-F1
#
_entry.id   AF-A0A3M7R5I5-F1
#
_cell.length_a   1.000
_cell.length_b   1.000
_cell.length_c   1.000
_cell.angle_alpha   90.00
_cell.angle_beta   90.00
_cell.angle_gamma   90.00
#
_symmetry.space_group_name_H-M   'P 1'
#
loop_
_entity.id
_entity.type
_entity.pdbx_description
1 polymer ?
#
loop_
_entity_poly.entity_id
_entity_poly.type
_entity_poly.pdbx_seq_one_letter_code
_entity_poly.pdbx_strand_id
1 'polypeptide(L)'
;MGKSRIKNTKSQIVFNEEERANYLLGFRKRKQERKKKAREELDQTIRKEKKRQRELKAQSILDERKKAGLPLFNDKVIVSSRDVIDTGDNEIIISDFSSSKPITLPDEEQNLTHSEKTDAEINQAKVKASKECSLINERLTKLEKHKRAVELSNTKAKKNYLKSRKNSKNSKSAKKFNINKSKQKKKIKNSKK
;
A
#
# COMPACT_ATOMS: atom_id res chain seq x y z
N MET A 1 52.20 -30.71 31.29
CA MET A 1 50.74 -30.70 31.06
C MET A 1 50.44 -30.66 29.57
N GLY A 2 50.23 -31.81 28.93
CA GLY A 2 50.02 -31.90 27.48
C GLY A 2 48.59 -31.53 27.07
N LYS A 3 48.42 -30.54 26.18
CA LYS A 3 47.12 -30.16 25.63
C LYS A 3 46.64 -31.23 24.64
N SER A 4 45.62 -32.00 25.01
CA SER A 4 44.97 -32.97 24.11
C SER A 4 44.25 -32.24 22.97
N ARG A 5 44.53 -32.60 21.71
CA ARG A 5 43.85 -32.00 20.55
C ARG A 5 42.39 -32.44 20.53
N ILE A 6 41.46 -31.48 20.56
CA ILE A 6 40.02 -31.71 20.41
C ILE A 6 39.80 -32.38 19.04
N LYS A 7 39.29 -33.61 19.04
CA LYS A 7 38.96 -34.33 17.80
C LYS A 7 37.64 -33.76 17.28
N ASN A 8 37.70 -32.96 16.21
CA ASN A 8 36.51 -32.46 15.54
C ASN A 8 35.72 -33.64 14.96
N THR A 9 34.56 -33.94 15.54
CA THR A 9 33.62 -34.93 15.02
C THR A 9 33.02 -34.42 13.71
N LYS A 10 33.03 -35.26 12.66
CA LYS A 10 32.40 -34.93 11.38
C LYS A 10 30.89 -34.81 11.59
N SER A 11 30.32 -33.64 11.34
CA SER A 11 28.87 -33.45 11.34
C SER A 11 28.28 -34.00 10.04
N GLN A 12 27.38 -34.96 10.16
CA GLN A 12 26.61 -35.43 9.02
C GLN A 12 25.37 -34.54 8.86
N ILE A 13 25.34 -33.77 7.78
CA ILE A 13 24.19 -32.91 7.45
C ILE A 13 23.29 -33.71 6.51
N VAL A 14 22.12 -34.11 7.00
CA VAL A 14 21.08 -34.73 6.17
C VAL A 14 20.12 -33.62 5.76
N PHE A 15 20.03 -33.38 4.45
CA PHE A 15 19.09 -32.40 3.91
C PHE A 15 17.73 -33.03 3.69
N ASN A 16 16.69 -32.33 4.14
CA ASN A 16 15.32 -32.66 3.77
C ASN A 16 15.06 -32.16 2.34
N GLU A 17 15.02 -33.08 1.37
CA GLU A 17 14.86 -32.74 -0.05
C GLU A 17 13.50 -32.09 -0.35
N GLU A 18 12.46 -32.36 0.44
CA GLU A 18 11.14 -31.75 0.24
C GLU A 18 11.15 -30.25 0.58
N GLU A 19 11.74 -29.89 1.71
CA GLU A 19 11.93 -28.48 2.09
C GLU A 19 12.86 -27.77 1.11
N ARG A 20 13.89 -28.46 0.62
CA ARG A 20 14.81 -27.92 -0.38
C ARG A 20 14.08 -27.66 -1.71
N ALA A 21 13.23 -28.58 -2.16
CA ALA A 21 12.41 -28.40 -3.36
C ALA A 21 11.42 -27.24 -3.20
N ASN A 22 10.72 -27.18 -2.06
CA ASN A 22 9.83 -26.07 -1.71
C ASN A 22 10.59 -24.75 -1.62
N TYR A 23 11.81 -24.76 -1.10
CA TYR A 23 12.67 -23.58 -1.05
C TYR A 23 13.04 -23.12 -2.45
N LEU A 24 13.51 -24.02 -3.32
CA LEU A 24 13.95 -23.66 -4.67
C LEU A 24 12.80 -23.24 -5.59
N LEU A 25 11.63 -23.89 -5.50
CA LEU A 25 10.49 -23.63 -6.39
C LEU A 25 9.49 -22.61 -5.80
N GLY A 26 9.50 -22.40 -4.48
CA GLY A 26 8.57 -21.54 -3.75
C GLY A 26 8.84 -20.05 -3.81
N PHE A 27 9.80 -19.58 -4.63
CA PHE A 27 10.15 -18.15 -4.71
C PHE A 27 8.94 -17.24 -5.01
N ARG A 28 8.02 -17.68 -5.87
CA ARG A 28 6.81 -16.91 -6.18
C ARG A 28 5.89 -16.78 -4.97
N LYS A 29 5.71 -17.88 -4.21
CA LYS A 29 4.93 -17.90 -2.96
C LYS A 29 5.55 -16.96 -1.92
N ARG A 30 6.84 -17.11 -1.62
CA ARG A 30 7.57 -16.22 -0.69
C ARG A 30 7.57 -14.75 -1.12
N LYS A 31 7.62 -14.47 -2.41
CA LYS A 31 7.51 -13.10 -2.92
C LYS A 31 6.11 -12.52 -2.68
N GLN A 32 5.06 -13.32 -2.83
CA GLN A 32 3.70 -12.91 -2.52
C GLN A 32 3.50 -12.71 -1.02
N GLU A 33 4.00 -13.62 -0.18
CA GLU A 33 3.97 -13.51 1.28
C GLU A 33 4.66 -12.25 1.78
N ARG A 34 5.88 -11.97 1.30
CA ARG A 34 6.59 -10.72 1.64
C ARG A 34 5.81 -9.47 1.26
N LYS A 35 5.18 -9.47 0.08
CA LYS A 35 4.33 -8.36 -0.35
C LYS A 35 3.08 -8.21 0.52
N LYS A 36 2.46 -9.33 0.91
CA LYS A 36 1.29 -9.33 1.78
C LYS A 36 1.64 -8.77 3.15
N LYS A 37 2.72 -9.27 3.76
CA LYS A 37 3.24 -8.79 5.04
C LYS A 37 3.54 -7.29 5.03
N ALA A 38 4.23 -6.81 3.99
CA ALA A 38 4.53 -5.37 3.87
C ALA A 38 3.27 -4.49 3.74
N ARG A 39 2.20 -5.00 3.09
CA ARG A 39 0.92 -4.29 3.02
C ARG A 39 0.21 -4.26 4.37
N GLU A 40 0.15 -5.40 5.06
CA GLU A 40 -0.47 -5.50 6.38
C GLU A 40 0.22 -4.60 7.40
N GLU A 41 1.56 -4.55 7.40
CA GLU A 41 2.34 -3.64 8.25
C GLU A 41 2.03 -2.16 7.93
N LEU A 42 1.93 -1.80 6.65
CA LEU A 42 1.56 -0.45 6.23
C LEU A 42 0.13 -0.08 6.66
N ASP A 43 -0.83 -1.00 6.50
CA ASP A 43 -2.22 -0.76 6.89
C ASP A 43 -2.34 -0.60 8.41
N GLN A 44 -1.57 -1.38 9.18
CA GLN A 44 -1.51 -1.24 10.63
C GLN A 44 -0.93 0.11 11.07
N THR A 45 0.14 0.60 10.43
CA THR A 45 0.71 1.91 10.77
C THR A 45 -0.26 3.04 10.42
N ILE A 46 -0.91 2.99 9.26
CA ILE A 46 -1.95 3.96 8.87
C ILE A 46 -3.11 3.96 9.88
N ARG A 47 -3.57 2.78 10.31
CA ARG A 47 -4.68 2.66 11.28
C ARG A 47 -4.30 3.24 12.64
N LYS A 48 -3.07 2.98 13.11
CA LYS A 48 -2.54 3.56 14.36
C LYS A 48 -2.43 5.08 14.27
N GLU A 49 -1.90 5.61 13.18
CA GLU A 49 -1.75 7.06 13.01
C GLU A 49 -3.12 7.77 12.92
N LYS A 50 -4.09 7.19 12.19
CA LYS A 50 -5.46 7.70 12.17
C LYS A 50 -6.09 7.72 13.56
N LYS A 51 -5.87 6.68 14.37
CA LYS A 51 -6.35 6.64 15.75
C LYS A 51 -5.70 7.76 16.59
N ARG A 52 -4.38 7.90 16.50
CA ARG A 52 -3.62 8.96 17.20
C ARG A 52 -4.11 10.36 16.82
N GLN A 53 -4.33 10.63 15.54
CA GLN A 53 -4.82 11.93 15.07
C GLN A 53 -6.24 12.23 15.57
N ARG A 54 -7.11 11.23 15.65
CA ARG A 54 -8.45 11.38 16.23
C ARG A 54 -8.39 11.71 17.71
N GLU A 55 -7.53 11.04 18.46
CA GLU A 55 -7.33 11.29 19.89
C GLU A 55 -6.75 12.69 20.13
N LEU A 56 -5.73 13.09 19.37
CA LEU A 56 -5.16 14.44 19.44
C LEU A 56 -6.21 15.52 19.12
N LYS A 57 -7.01 15.32 18.08
CA LYS A 57 -8.09 16.25 17.72
C LYS A 57 -9.19 16.28 18.80
N ALA A 58 -9.54 15.14 19.37
CA ALA A 58 -10.51 15.09 20.46
C ALA A 58 -9.99 15.84 21.69
N GLN A 59 -8.71 15.65 22.05
CA GLN A 59 -8.06 16.37 23.13
C GLN A 59 -8.00 17.87 22.87
N SER A 60 -7.61 18.30 21.65
CA SER A 60 -7.56 19.74 21.33
C SER A 60 -8.93 20.39 21.47
N ILE A 61 -10.00 19.72 21.02
CA ILE A 61 -11.37 20.20 21.19
C ILE A 61 -11.76 20.30 22.68
N LEU A 62 -11.38 19.31 23.48
CA LEU A 62 -11.65 19.32 24.93
C LEU A 62 -10.89 20.46 25.63
N ASP A 63 -9.65 20.71 25.25
CA ASP A 63 -8.82 21.79 25.82
C ASP A 63 -9.34 23.17 25.41
N GLU A 64 -9.75 23.35 24.15
CA GLU A 64 -10.42 24.57 23.68
C GLU A 64 -11.73 24.83 24.43
N ARG A 65 -12.55 23.78 24.64
CA ARG A 65 -13.78 23.88 25.44
C ARG A 65 -13.52 24.27 26.89
N LYS A 66 -12.53 23.66 27.53
CA LYS A 66 -12.12 24.01 28.90
C LYS A 66 -11.68 25.48 28.98
N LYS A 67 -10.89 25.94 28.00
CA LYS A 67 -10.44 27.32 27.92
C LYS A 67 -11.62 28.30 27.73
N ALA A 68 -12.63 27.91 26.97
CA ALA A 68 -13.85 28.70 26.78
C ALA A 68 -14.81 28.66 27.99
N GLY A 69 -14.51 27.92 29.06
CA GLY A 69 -15.38 27.79 30.24
C GLY A 69 -16.69 27.04 29.97
N LEU A 70 -16.77 26.29 28.86
CA LEU A 70 -17.98 25.54 28.51
C LEU A 70 -18.09 24.28 29.40
N PRO A 71 -19.30 23.96 29.91
CA PRO A 71 -19.49 22.79 30.75
C PRO A 71 -19.17 21.50 29.98
N LEU A 72 -18.38 20.62 30.60
CA LEU A 72 -18.20 19.25 30.11
C LEU A 72 -19.52 18.50 30.34
N PHE A 73 -20.35 18.43 29.29
CA PHE A 73 -21.43 17.45 29.28
C PHE A 73 -20.79 16.06 29.24
N ASN A 74 -20.74 15.41 30.41
CA ASN A 74 -20.43 13.99 30.48
C ASN A 74 -21.45 13.24 29.62
N ASP A 75 -20.97 12.36 28.74
CA ASP A 75 -21.70 11.61 27.72
C ASP A 75 -22.87 10.77 28.28
N LYS A 76 -23.97 11.41 28.72
CA LYS A 76 -25.28 10.86 28.45
C LYS A 76 -25.53 11.13 26.98
N VAL A 77 -25.07 10.21 26.15
CA VAL A 77 -25.50 10.09 24.76
C VAL A 77 -27.01 10.15 24.78
N ILE A 78 -27.59 11.29 24.43
CA ILE A 78 -29.00 11.37 24.09
C ILE A 78 -29.07 10.61 22.77
N VAL A 79 -29.28 9.29 22.89
CA VAL A 79 -29.69 8.46 21.76
C VAL A 79 -31.08 8.97 21.41
N SER A 80 -31.14 9.99 20.55
CA SER A 80 -32.36 10.33 19.82
C SER A 80 -32.75 9.05 19.08
N SER A 81 -33.92 8.52 19.42
CA SER A 81 -34.50 7.35 18.77
C SER A 81 -34.40 7.53 17.27
N ARG A 82 -33.70 6.61 16.60
CA ARG A 82 -33.57 6.62 15.14
C ARG A 82 -34.47 5.53 14.59
N ASP A 83 -35.55 5.96 13.96
CA ASP A 83 -36.40 5.07 13.20
C ASP A 83 -35.97 5.14 11.74
N VAL A 84 -35.53 3.99 11.23
CA VAL A 84 -35.19 3.81 9.82
C VAL A 84 -36.37 3.11 9.17
N ILE A 85 -37.05 3.81 8.27
CA ILE A 85 -38.13 3.24 7.47
C ILE A 85 -37.53 2.90 6.10
N ASP A 86 -37.50 1.61 5.80
CA ASP A 86 -37.05 1.11 4.49
C ASP A 86 -38.23 1.11 3.51
N THR A 87 -38.09 1.90 2.45
CA THR A 87 -39.10 2.04 1.39
C THR A 87 -38.74 1.22 0.13
N GLY A 88 -37.74 0.34 0.22
CA GLY A 88 -37.28 -0.53 -0.87
C GLY A 88 -36.27 0.15 -1.79
N ASP A 89 -36.60 1.34 -2.30
CA ASP A 89 -35.70 2.10 -3.20
C ASP A 89 -34.91 3.21 -2.47
N ASN A 90 -35.36 3.62 -1.28
CA ASN A 90 -34.71 4.65 -0.46
C ASN A 90 -34.87 4.35 1.04
N GLU A 91 -33.83 4.67 1.80
CA GLU A 91 -33.86 4.70 3.27
C GLU A 91 -34.16 6.12 3.75
N ILE A 92 -35.25 6.30 4.51
CA ILE A 92 -35.57 7.58 5.15
C ILE A 92 -35.22 7.46 6.63
N ILE A 93 -34.30 8.30 7.08
CA ILE A 93 -33.87 8.36 8.49
C ILE A 93 -34.62 9.52 9.15
N ILE A 94 -35.59 9.20 10.02
CA ILE A 94 -36.30 10.18 10.83
C ILE A 94 -35.55 10.27 12.17
N SER A 95 -35.01 11.46 12.47
CA SER A 95 -34.37 11.74 13.76
C SER A 95 -35.25 12.72 14.52
N ASP A 96 -35.83 12.27 15.63
CA ASP A 96 -36.65 13.13 16.48
C ASP A 96 -35.77 14.11 17.26
N PHE A 97 -35.83 15.38 16.89
CA PHE A 97 -35.17 16.50 17.58
C PHE A 97 -36.06 17.16 18.65
N SER A 98 -37.11 16.49 19.13
CA SER A 98 -38.20 17.13 19.88
C SER A 98 -37.90 17.54 21.34
N SER A 99 -36.68 17.35 21.84
CA SER A 99 -36.33 17.69 23.23
C SER A 99 -35.32 18.83 23.41
N SER A 100 -34.88 19.50 22.33
CA SER A 100 -34.18 20.77 22.52
C SER A 100 -35.20 21.83 22.92
N LYS A 101 -35.16 22.26 24.18
CA LYS A 101 -35.80 23.52 24.61
C LYS A 101 -35.43 24.60 23.59
N PRO A 102 -36.38 25.44 23.11
CA PRO A 102 -36.02 26.58 22.29
C PRO A 102 -34.97 27.38 23.08
N ILE A 103 -33.78 27.51 22.50
CA ILE A 103 -32.78 28.44 23.00
C ILE A 103 -33.42 29.81 22.84
N THR A 104 -33.89 30.38 23.95
CA THR A 104 -34.11 31.82 24.05
C THR A 104 -32.75 32.44 23.82
N LEU A 105 -32.57 33.02 22.64
CA LEU A 105 -31.46 33.89 22.32
C LEU A 105 -31.41 34.97 23.40
N PRO A 106 -30.33 35.08 24.18
CA PRO A 106 -30.10 36.31 24.92
C PRO A 106 -29.91 37.43 23.90
N ASP A 107 -30.60 38.54 24.14
CA ASP A 107 -30.59 39.73 23.29
C ASP A 107 -29.17 40.07 22.83
N GLU A 108 -29.11 40.35 21.52
CA GLU A 108 -27.94 40.89 20.86
C GLU A 108 -27.54 42.20 21.51
N GLU A 109 -26.55 42.18 22.39
CA GLU A 109 -25.68 43.33 22.57
C GLU A 109 -24.38 42.88 23.27
N GLN A 110 -23.26 43.15 22.59
CA GLN A 110 -21.88 43.05 23.08
C GLN A 110 -21.24 41.66 23.08
N ASN A 111 -20.56 41.32 21.98
CA ASN A 111 -19.13 40.97 21.98
C ASN A 111 -18.63 40.69 20.54
N LEU A 112 -18.44 41.78 19.80
CA LEU A 112 -17.77 41.77 18.49
C LEU A 112 -16.29 42.14 18.70
N THR A 113 -15.51 41.29 19.35
CA THR A 113 -14.05 41.46 19.44
C THR A 113 -13.36 40.11 19.37
N HIS A 114 -12.80 39.81 18.19
CA HIS A 114 -11.58 39.01 17.93
C HIS A 114 -11.70 38.14 16.67
N SER A 115 -11.60 38.76 15.49
CA SER A 115 -10.74 38.23 14.42
C SER A 115 -10.47 39.28 13.34
N GLU A 116 -9.82 40.39 13.69
CA GLU A 116 -9.14 41.22 12.69
C GLU A 116 -7.84 40.51 12.27
N LYS A 117 -7.96 39.46 11.45
CA LYS A 117 -6.88 39.18 10.50
C LYS A 117 -7.10 40.11 9.34
N THR A 118 -6.20 41.06 9.18
CA THR A 118 -6.24 42.04 8.10
C THR A 118 -6.45 41.32 6.76
N ASP A 119 -7.28 41.88 5.87
CA ASP A 119 -7.54 41.30 4.54
C ASP A 119 -6.25 41.03 3.73
N ALA A 120 -5.17 41.76 4.06
CA ALA A 120 -3.83 41.53 3.55
C ALA A 120 -3.26 40.14 3.90
N GLU A 121 -3.48 39.66 5.13
CA GLU A 121 -2.99 38.35 5.58
C GLU A 121 -3.76 37.20 4.91
N ILE A 122 -5.08 37.38 4.72
CA ILE A 122 -5.94 36.45 3.98
C ILE A 122 -5.50 36.36 2.52
N ASN A 123 -5.21 37.50 1.90
CA ASN A 123 -4.73 37.54 0.51
C ASN A 123 -3.34 36.92 0.37
N GLN A 124 -2.44 37.13 1.34
CA GLN A 124 -1.12 36.51 1.33
C GLN A 124 -1.21 34.97 1.47
N ALA A 125 -2.12 34.48 2.31
CA ALA A 125 -2.38 33.04 2.46
C ALA A 125 -2.93 32.41 1.17
N LYS A 126 -3.85 33.09 0.47
CA LYS A 126 -4.39 32.64 -0.82
C LYS A 126 -3.31 32.54 -1.91
N VAL A 127 -2.38 33.51 -1.97
CA VAL A 127 -1.27 33.49 -2.92
C VAL A 127 -0.30 32.34 -2.62
N LYS A 128 0.01 32.08 -1.34
CA LYS A 128 0.85 30.94 -0.94
C LYS A 128 0.20 29.60 -1.30
N ALA A 129 -1.08 29.42 -0.98
CA ALA A 129 -1.83 28.21 -1.32
C ALA A 129 -1.89 27.96 -2.84
N SER A 130 -2.09 29.01 -3.64
CA SER A 130 -2.10 28.91 -5.11
C SER A 130 -0.76 28.43 -5.67
N LYS A 131 0.37 28.95 -5.15
CA LYS A 131 1.72 28.52 -5.55
C LYS A 131 1.98 27.05 -5.19
N GLU A 132 1.57 26.63 -3.99
CA GLU A 132 1.70 25.23 -3.56
C GLU A 132 0.85 24.28 -4.43
N CYS A 133 -0.39 24.65 -4.74
CA CYS A 133 -1.24 23.88 -5.64
C CYS A 133 -0.63 23.74 -7.05
N SER A 134 0.00 24.80 -7.58
CA SER A 134 0.70 24.76 -8.87
C SER A 134 1.87 23.77 -8.86
N LEU A 135 2.70 23.80 -7.80
CA LEU A 135 3.81 22.86 -7.60
C LEU A 135 3.34 21.40 -7.50
N ILE A 136 2.22 21.16 -6.82
CA ILE A 136 1.62 19.81 -6.70
C ILE A 136 1.18 19.31 -8.08
N ASN A 137 0.51 20.14 -8.87
CA ASN A 137 0.05 19.78 -10.22
C ASN A 137 1.24 19.46 -11.15
N GLU A 138 2.31 20.25 -11.10
CA GLU A 138 3.52 19.98 -11.88
C GLU A 138 4.14 18.63 -11.49
N ARG A 139 4.20 18.32 -10.19
CA ARG A 139 4.71 17.03 -9.70
C ARG A 139 3.84 15.85 -10.13
N LEU A 140 2.52 16.01 -10.15
CA LEU A 140 1.58 14.98 -10.62
C LEU A 140 1.78 14.68 -12.11
N THR A 141 1.93 15.70 -12.95
CA THR A 141 2.19 15.49 -14.39
C THR A 141 3.52 14.78 -14.65
N LYS A 142 4.58 15.11 -13.89
CA LYS A 142 5.88 14.42 -13.97
C LYS A 142 5.76 12.94 -13.58
N LEU A 143 5.02 12.63 -12.52
CA LEU A 143 4.76 11.25 -12.09
C LEU A 143 3.96 10.46 -13.13
N GLU A 144 2.96 11.09 -13.76
CA GLU A 144 2.16 10.44 -14.80
C GLU A 144 3.00 10.13 -16.05
N LYS A 145 3.85 11.07 -16.49
CA LYS A 145 4.81 10.84 -17.57
C LYS A 145 5.77 9.68 -17.25
N HIS A 146 6.28 9.62 -16.02
CA HIS A 146 7.16 8.52 -15.60
C HIS A 146 6.43 7.17 -15.60
N LYS A 147 5.18 7.11 -15.10
CA LYS A 147 4.36 5.89 -15.16
C LYS A 147 4.16 5.41 -16.61
N ARG A 148 3.79 6.32 -17.52
CA ARG A 148 3.63 5.98 -18.95
C ARG A 148 4.94 5.47 -19.57
N ALA A 149 6.08 6.08 -19.23
CA ALA A 149 7.39 5.63 -19.71
C ALA A 149 7.75 4.22 -19.23
N VAL A 150 7.45 3.89 -17.96
CA VAL A 150 7.66 2.54 -17.39
C VAL A 150 6.72 1.51 -18.03
N GLU A 151 5.47 1.85 -18.32
CA GLU A 151 4.55 0.96 -19.03
C GLU A 151 5.01 0.68 -20.48
N LEU A 152 5.50 1.72 -21.17
CA LEU A 152 6.03 1.60 -22.53
C LEU A 152 7.33 0.78 -22.57
N SER A 153 8.22 0.91 -21.57
CA SER A 153 9.44 0.09 -21.51
C SER A 153 9.11 -1.38 -21.24
N ASN A 154 8.13 -1.66 -20.39
CA ASN A 154 7.66 -3.02 -20.12
C ASN A 154 7.02 -3.69 -21.35
N THR A 155 6.28 -2.94 -22.18
CA THR A 155 5.68 -3.47 -23.42
C THR A 155 6.72 -3.71 -24.52
N LYS A 156 7.71 -2.82 -24.69
CA LYS A 156 8.84 -3.01 -25.63
C LYS A 156 9.71 -4.20 -25.22
N ALA A 157 10.04 -4.33 -23.94
CA ALA A 157 10.79 -5.48 -23.41
C ALA A 157 10.05 -6.80 -23.62
N LYS A 158 8.72 -6.81 -23.41
CA LYS A 158 7.87 -7.98 -23.66
C LYS A 158 7.83 -8.37 -25.14
N LYS A 159 7.73 -7.39 -26.06
CA LYS A 159 7.79 -7.64 -27.52
C LYS A 159 9.15 -8.22 -27.94
N ASN A 160 10.26 -7.71 -27.41
CA ASN A 160 11.59 -8.25 -27.73
C ASN A 160 11.82 -9.65 -27.16
N TYR A 161 11.33 -9.93 -25.95
CA TYR A 161 11.35 -11.27 -25.36
C TYR A 161 10.53 -12.30 -26.17
N LEU A 162 9.37 -11.91 -26.68
CA LEU A 162 8.54 -12.77 -27.55
C LEU A 162 9.22 -13.07 -28.90
N LYS A 163 9.92 -12.09 -29.49
CA LYS A 163 10.69 -12.27 -30.73
C LYS A 163 11.86 -13.23 -30.54
N SER A 164 12.65 -13.09 -29.47
CA SER A 164 13.78 -14.00 -29.18
C SER A 164 13.32 -15.43 -28.87
N ARG A 165 12.14 -15.60 -28.26
CA ARG A 165 11.56 -16.91 -27.96
C ARG A 165 11.06 -17.64 -29.23
N LYS A 166 10.60 -16.94 -30.27
CA LYS A 166 10.23 -17.56 -31.55
C LYS A 166 11.46 -18.09 -32.30
N ASN A 167 12.58 -17.35 -32.29
CA ASN A 167 13.81 -17.78 -32.99
C ASN A 167 14.50 -18.98 -32.31
N SER A 168 14.40 -19.14 -30.99
CA SER A 168 15.00 -20.28 -30.27
C SER A 168 14.24 -21.61 -30.43
N LYS A 169 12.98 -21.60 -30.87
CA LYS A 169 12.23 -22.83 -31.15
C LYS A 169 12.63 -23.46 -32.49
N ASN A 170 13.02 -22.65 -33.48
CA ASN A 170 13.46 -23.17 -34.77
C ASN A 170 14.88 -23.78 -34.71
N SER A 171 15.79 -23.22 -33.90
CA SER A 171 17.17 -23.73 -33.80
C SER A 171 17.32 -25.05 -33.03
N LYS A 172 16.37 -25.41 -32.15
CA LYS A 172 16.37 -26.70 -31.44
C LYS A 172 15.93 -27.89 -32.31
N SER A 173 15.18 -27.65 -33.39
CA SER A 173 14.78 -28.70 -34.34
C SER A 173 15.94 -29.12 -35.26
N ALA A 174 16.77 -28.16 -35.69
CA ALA A 174 17.92 -28.42 -36.56
C ALA A 174 19.05 -29.19 -35.88
N LYS A 175 19.24 -29.03 -34.56
CA LYS A 175 20.34 -29.69 -33.82
C LYS A 175 20.14 -31.19 -33.58
N LYS A 176 18.89 -31.68 -33.67
CA LYS A 176 18.60 -33.13 -33.53
C LYS A 176 18.86 -33.93 -34.81
N PHE A 177 18.87 -33.30 -35.99
CA PHE A 177 19.11 -34.02 -37.25
C PHE A 177 20.58 -34.37 -37.52
N ASN A 178 21.54 -33.65 -36.91
CA ASN A 178 22.97 -33.89 -37.15
C ASN A 178 23.64 -34.89 -36.19
N ILE A 179 22.99 -35.30 -35.09
CA ILE A 179 23.57 -36.26 -34.14
C ILE A 179 23.46 -37.71 -34.64
N ASN A 180 22.48 -38.03 -35.49
CA ASN A 180 22.29 -39.40 -35.97
C ASN A 180 23.22 -39.79 -37.14
N LYS A 181 23.74 -38.83 -37.92
CA LYS A 181 24.67 -39.12 -39.02
C LYS A 181 26.08 -39.51 -38.54
N SER A 182 26.52 -39.04 -37.37
CA SER A 182 27.86 -39.37 -36.85
C SER A 182 27.95 -40.78 -36.24
N LYS A 183 26.83 -41.35 -35.79
CA LYS A 183 26.78 -42.71 -35.22
C LYS A 183 26.81 -43.82 -36.27
N GLN A 184 26.32 -43.58 -37.48
CA GLN A 184 26.39 -44.57 -38.58
C GLN A 184 27.81 -44.72 -39.15
N LYS A 185 28.60 -43.63 -39.23
CA LYS A 185 29.99 -43.71 -39.74
C LYS A 185 30.96 -44.47 -38.82
N LYS A 186 30.66 -44.61 -37.52
CA LYS A 186 31.49 -45.41 -36.59
C LYS A 186 31.27 -46.92 -36.71
N LYS A 187 30.11 -47.39 -37.17
CA LYS A 187 29.86 -48.83 -37.33
C LYS A 187 30.57 -49.44 -38.54
N ILE A 188 30.77 -48.68 -39.62
CA ILE A 188 31.40 -49.18 -40.86
C ILE A 188 32.93 -49.37 -40.71
N LYS A 189 33.58 -48.66 -39.77
CA LYS A 189 35.04 -48.79 -39.56
C LYS A 189 35.46 -50.02 -38.74
N ASN A 190 34.53 -50.65 -38.02
CA ASN A 190 34.84 -51.80 -37.17
C ASN A 190 34.54 -53.16 -37.84
N SER A 191 34.01 -53.17 -39.07
CA SER A 191 33.71 -54.40 -39.82
C SER A 191 34.74 -54.74 -40.91
N LYS A 192 35.92 -54.09 -40.88
CA LYS A 192 37.02 -54.30 -41.84
C LYS A 192 38.34 -54.70 -41.16
N LYS A 193 38.29 -55.22 -39.94
CA LYS A 193 39.43 -55.86 -39.29
C LYS A 193 39.09 -57.31 -39.03
#